data_AF-A0A350PCL7-F1
#
_entry.id   AF-A0A350PCL7-F1
#
_cell.length_a   1.000
_cell.length_b   1.000
_cell.length_c   1.000
_cell.angle_alpha   90.00
_cell.angle_beta   90.00
_cell.angle_gamma   90.00
#
_symmetry.space_group_name_H-M   'P 1'
#
loop_
_entity.id
_entity.type
_entity.pdbx_description
1 polymer ?
#
loop_
_entity_poly.entity_id
_entity_poly.type
_entity_poly.pdbx_seq_one_letter_code
_entity_poly.pdbx_strand_id
1 'polypeptide(L)'
;MSIKKLFDAKKAGTLGGATRSTLKKLGDNVESPEQIEAALSKARAFSPKIDFSDPANFVKYGSAYRYYYDTFGYIKDYYPYDGSSREKLEFYNGLSPFEQYIFNNEYPKTTGYVTIGAIYGTDDSPTAGYTTPTTAEYIEFKGGPHSGTFFATGSGLSNNLEFGGVSGSTVEFYYNKAEFDSSTSSPIEVVLDIWNGVASGSHDYGRLTIETDSGSADRFYVSYQSGSSGVFKASIPTAGGWTLGSGSWDHYAFVFSNSGVSTSINLYENGTCKQNNILTGSSINLVTGSLIGRIGALRTTPGPIQPGSYSGVAAGDGKLSASLDEFRFWKEPRTAEEIGRNWYMGVNGGANTTINNSGLGIYYKFNEGITQVSTTDNVVLDYSSRLSNGAWTGYSTSGTRNTGSAIVSSSAAGFETADPIIYDTHPTYISSRDDLSSLGQQYDYTNNSSLYYTMPAWIIEQDERNGEELAKLTQIMGSYLDTLYAQVGGVLTVKDVSYPTGSVQESPNNDRLLSSLGFEAPDLFDSVV
;
A
#
# COMPACT_ATOMS: atom_id res chain seq x y z
N MET A 1 -13.90 28.76 -43.04
CA MET A 1 -14.00 27.62 -42.12
C MET A 1 -14.01 28.16 -40.70
N SER A 2 -15.08 27.88 -39.94
CA SER A 2 -15.43 28.63 -38.72
C SER A 2 -14.71 28.12 -37.47
N ILE A 3 -14.34 29.08 -36.62
CA ILE A 3 -13.76 28.98 -35.26
C ILE A 3 -14.58 28.10 -34.28
N LYS A 4 -15.73 27.57 -34.72
CA LYS A 4 -16.57 26.62 -34.00
C LYS A 4 -15.97 25.22 -33.81
N LYS A 5 -14.89 24.85 -34.51
CA LYS A 5 -14.27 23.51 -34.38
C LYS A 5 -13.17 23.42 -33.30
N LEU A 6 -12.91 24.49 -32.57
CA LEU A 6 -11.93 24.54 -31.46
C LEU A 6 -12.58 24.38 -30.06
N PHE A 7 -13.89 24.18 -29.97
CA PHE A 7 -14.62 24.08 -28.69
C PHE A 7 -15.28 22.72 -28.42
N ASP A 8 -15.04 21.69 -29.24
CA ASP A 8 -15.61 20.34 -29.04
C ASP A 8 -14.65 19.34 -28.37
N ALA A 9 -13.64 19.82 -27.63
CA ALA A 9 -12.80 18.95 -26.79
C ALA A 9 -13.13 19.15 -25.31
N LYS A 10 -13.78 18.12 -24.75
CA LYS A 10 -13.83 17.79 -23.30
C LYS A 10 -14.42 18.87 -22.39
N LYS A 11 -15.75 18.87 -22.27
CA LYS A 11 -16.36 19.12 -20.95
C LYS A 11 -16.08 17.92 -20.06
N ALA A 12 -15.22 18.13 -19.08
CA ALA A 12 -15.17 17.32 -17.86
C ALA A 12 -16.59 17.17 -17.31
N GLY A 13 -16.94 15.94 -16.94
CA GLY A 13 -18.29 15.56 -16.56
C GLY A 13 -18.76 16.33 -15.33
N THR A 14 -19.83 17.09 -15.50
CA THR A 14 -20.81 17.24 -14.44
C THR A 14 -21.37 15.84 -14.14
N LEU A 15 -21.23 15.40 -12.88
CA LEU A 15 -21.82 14.16 -12.34
C LEU A 15 -23.35 14.28 -12.25
N GLY A 16 -24.00 14.45 -13.40
CA GLY A 16 -25.43 14.29 -13.56
C GLY A 16 -25.75 12.84 -13.88
N GLY A 17 -26.39 12.14 -12.94
CA GLY A 17 -27.05 10.86 -13.15
C GLY A 17 -26.11 9.71 -13.52
N ALA A 18 -25.70 8.93 -12.52
CA ALA A 18 -25.04 7.66 -12.74
C ALA A 18 -25.94 6.76 -13.60
N THR A 19 -25.59 6.57 -14.88
CA THR A 19 -26.28 5.58 -15.73
C THR A 19 -25.85 4.18 -15.30
N ARG A 20 -26.76 3.20 -15.49
CA ARG A 20 -26.58 1.79 -15.11
C ARG A 20 -25.30 1.16 -15.68
N SER A 21 -24.79 1.69 -16.80
CA SER A 21 -23.51 1.29 -17.42
C SER A 21 -22.29 1.85 -16.70
N THR A 22 -22.36 3.06 -16.12
CA THR A 22 -21.30 3.65 -15.28
C THR A 22 -21.22 2.95 -13.94
N LEU A 23 -22.37 2.59 -13.34
CA LEU A 23 -22.43 1.80 -12.11
C LEU A 23 -21.88 0.37 -12.28
N LYS A 24 -22.06 -0.25 -13.45
CA LYS A 24 -21.49 -1.57 -13.75
C LYS A 24 -19.97 -1.51 -13.91
N LYS A 25 -19.43 -0.45 -14.54
CA LYS A 25 -17.98 -0.20 -14.62
C LYS A 25 -17.36 0.24 -13.29
N LEU A 26 -18.13 0.91 -12.43
CA LEU A 26 -17.74 1.23 -11.06
C LEU A 26 -17.72 -0.05 -10.21
N GLY A 27 -18.72 -0.92 -10.36
CA GLY A 27 -18.86 -2.18 -9.63
C GLY A 27 -17.70 -3.17 -9.82
N ASP A 28 -16.99 -3.12 -10.95
CA ASP A 28 -15.84 -4.00 -11.22
C ASP A 28 -14.55 -3.58 -10.45
N ASN A 29 -14.46 -2.33 -9.98
CA ASN A 29 -13.33 -1.82 -9.19
C ASN A 29 -13.71 -1.62 -7.71
N VAL A 30 -14.90 -2.08 -7.33
CA VAL A 30 -15.45 -1.96 -6.00
C VAL A 30 -15.19 -3.28 -5.29
N GLU A 31 -14.41 -3.21 -4.21
CA GLU A 31 -14.11 -4.30 -3.31
C GLU A 31 -15.39 -4.79 -2.61
N SER A 32 -16.29 -3.89 -2.19
CA SER A 32 -17.63 -4.29 -1.70
C SER A 32 -18.70 -3.20 -1.90
N PRO A 33 -20.00 -3.55 -1.92
CA PRO A 33 -21.08 -2.57 -1.99
C PRO A 33 -20.98 -1.45 -0.94
N GLU A 34 -20.56 -1.77 0.28
CA GLU A 34 -20.39 -0.81 1.38
C GLU A 34 -19.25 0.19 1.11
N GLN A 35 -18.23 -0.19 0.33
CA GLN A 35 -17.21 0.75 -0.15
C GLN A 35 -17.85 1.84 -1.03
N ILE A 36 -18.86 1.50 -1.85
CA ILE A 36 -19.58 2.50 -2.66
C ILE A 36 -20.29 3.48 -1.74
N GLU A 37 -20.92 3.01 -0.67
CA GLU A 37 -21.59 3.86 0.31
C GLU A 37 -20.60 4.79 1.00
N ALA A 38 -19.45 4.27 1.45
CA ALA A 38 -18.38 5.07 2.04
C ALA A 38 -17.80 6.09 1.06
N ALA A 39 -17.61 5.71 -0.21
CA ALA A 39 -17.14 6.60 -1.27
C ALA A 39 -18.18 7.67 -1.64
N LEU A 40 -19.47 7.32 -1.67
CA LEU A 40 -20.57 8.27 -1.87
C LEU A 40 -20.66 9.24 -0.68
N SER A 41 -20.47 8.75 0.54
CA SER A 41 -20.40 9.59 1.74
C SER A 41 -19.27 10.62 1.61
N LYS A 42 -18.06 10.17 1.24
CA LYS A 42 -16.91 11.06 0.98
C LYS A 42 -17.20 12.08 -0.13
N ALA A 43 -17.77 11.64 -1.25
CA ALA A 43 -18.06 12.51 -2.40
C ALA A 43 -19.17 13.53 -2.09
N ARG A 44 -20.09 13.17 -1.19
CA ARG A 44 -21.18 14.01 -0.70
C ARG A 44 -20.79 14.85 0.53
N ALA A 45 -19.61 14.60 1.11
CA ALA A 45 -19.11 15.32 2.25
C ALA A 45 -18.85 16.77 1.86
N PHE A 46 -19.43 17.69 2.62
CA PHE A 46 -19.21 19.11 2.42
C PHE A 46 -17.95 19.54 3.16
N SER A 47 -17.08 20.29 2.48
CA SER A 47 -15.91 20.92 3.11
C SER A 47 -16.31 22.31 3.63
N PRO A 48 -16.24 22.58 4.95
CA PRO A 48 -16.50 23.91 5.47
C PRO A 48 -15.56 24.96 4.87
N LYS A 49 -16.05 26.19 4.70
CA LYS A 49 -15.25 27.34 4.25
C LYS A 49 -14.44 27.93 5.42
N ILE A 50 -13.69 27.08 6.11
CA ILE A 50 -12.77 27.47 7.17
C ILE A 50 -11.37 27.25 6.63
N ASP A 51 -10.52 28.26 6.73
CA ASP A 51 -9.11 28.14 6.39
C ASP A 51 -8.36 27.57 7.61
N PHE A 52 -8.07 26.27 7.56
CA PHE A 52 -7.39 25.54 8.61
C PHE A 52 -5.86 25.73 8.62
N SER A 53 -5.30 26.55 7.71
CA SER A 53 -3.86 26.84 7.70
C SER A 53 -3.43 27.78 8.82
N ASP A 54 -4.35 28.56 9.40
CA ASP A 54 -4.11 29.47 10.51
C ASP A 54 -4.95 29.06 11.74
N PRO A 55 -4.33 28.77 12.90
CA PRO A 55 -5.05 28.44 14.14
C PRO A 55 -6.07 29.48 14.57
N ALA A 56 -5.88 30.76 14.24
CA ALA A 56 -6.82 31.82 14.59
C ALA A 56 -8.20 31.68 13.96
N ASN A 57 -8.32 30.91 12.87
CA ASN A 57 -9.58 30.73 12.15
C ASN A 57 -10.46 29.62 12.72
N PHE A 58 -9.89 28.65 13.43
CA PHE A 58 -10.62 27.46 13.88
C PHE A 58 -10.55 27.20 15.39
N VAL A 59 -9.60 27.80 16.10
CA VAL A 59 -9.47 27.68 17.55
C VAL A 59 -9.86 29.01 18.20
N LYS A 60 -10.81 28.99 19.13
CA LYS A 60 -11.20 30.17 19.92
C LYS A 60 -11.10 29.91 21.42
N TYR A 61 -11.55 28.76 21.87
CA TYR A 61 -11.68 28.36 23.27
C TYR A 61 -10.74 27.21 23.64
N GLY A 62 -10.46 26.30 22.70
CA GLY A 62 -9.52 25.20 22.89
C GLY A 62 -8.05 25.62 22.79
N SER A 63 -7.18 24.62 22.68
CA SER A 63 -5.75 24.71 22.43
C SER A 63 -5.43 24.24 21.01
N ALA A 64 -4.82 25.11 20.22
CA ALA A 64 -4.32 24.78 18.89
C ALA A 64 -3.18 23.76 18.97
N TYR A 65 -2.31 23.84 19.98
CA TYR A 65 -1.29 22.82 20.23
C TYR A 65 -1.89 21.42 20.34
N ARG A 66 -2.95 21.26 21.14
CA ARG A 66 -3.63 19.96 21.31
C ARG A 66 -4.29 19.48 20.03
N TYR A 67 -4.94 20.37 19.28
CA TYR A 67 -5.51 20.01 17.98
C TYR A 67 -4.47 19.37 17.06
N TYR A 68 -3.31 20.01 16.87
CA TYR A 68 -2.24 19.44 16.03
C TYR A 68 -1.67 18.15 16.62
N TYR A 69 -1.27 18.17 17.90
CA TYR A 69 -0.59 17.05 18.54
C TYR A 69 -1.45 15.78 18.59
N ASP A 70 -2.71 15.92 19.02
CA ASP A 70 -3.63 14.80 19.18
C ASP A 70 -4.07 14.25 17.81
N THR A 71 -4.22 15.10 16.79
CA THR A 71 -4.53 14.67 15.42
C THR A 71 -3.43 13.81 14.82
N PHE A 72 -2.16 14.22 14.98
CA PHE A 72 -1.03 13.44 14.49
C PHE A 72 -0.97 12.07 15.16
N GLY A 73 -1.18 12.02 16.48
CA GLY A 73 -1.28 10.79 17.25
C GLY A 73 -2.42 9.90 16.77
N TYR A 74 -3.62 10.46 16.57
CA TYR A 74 -4.79 9.72 16.10
C TYR A 74 -4.58 9.11 14.72
N ILE A 75 -4.05 9.86 13.76
CA ILE A 75 -3.76 9.32 12.42
C ILE A 75 -2.72 8.19 12.52
N LYS A 76 -1.66 8.37 13.31
CA LYS A 76 -0.61 7.36 13.48
C LYS A 76 -1.15 6.06 14.07
N ASP A 77 -1.97 6.18 15.12
CA ASP A 77 -2.43 5.04 15.92
C ASP A 77 -3.61 4.29 15.27
N TYR A 78 -4.43 4.97 14.46
CA TYR A 78 -5.70 4.42 13.97
C TYR A 78 -5.83 4.34 12.44
N TYR A 79 -4.88 4.86 11.65
CA TYR A 79 -4.95 4.73 10.19
C TYR A 79 -4.83 3.25 9.76
N PRO A 80 -5.82 2.68 9.05
CA PRO A 80 -5.81 1.27 8.66
C PRO A 80 -4.94 1.05 7.41
N TYR A 81 -3.62 1.10 7.57
CA TYR A 81 -2.67 1.06 6.44
C TYR A 81 -2.79 -0.23 5.59
N ASP A 82 -3.02 -1.37 6.25
CA ASP A 82 -3.23 -2.70 5.66
C ASP A 82 -4.71 -3.07 5.48
N GLY A 83 -5.61 -2.15 5.84
CA GLY A 83 -7.05 -2.34 5.71
C GLY A 83 -7.56 -2.29 4.27
N SER A 84 -8.82 -2.67 4.12
CA SER A 84 -9.58 -2.56 2.88
C SER A 84 -9.78 -1.11 2.45
N SER A 85 -10.16 -0.88 1.18
CA SER A 85 -10.54 0.44 0.68
C SER A 85 -11.68 1.03 1.50
N ARG A 86 -12.62 0.18 1.93
CA ARG A 86 -13.75 0.57 2.79
C ARG A 86 -13.27 1.12 4.13
N GLU A 87 -12.38 0.42 4.83
CA GLU A 87 -11.86 0.86 6.12
C GLU A 87 -11.08 2.17 6.02
N LYS A 88 -10.27 2.34 4.97
CA LYS A 88 -9.56 3.60 4.71
C LYS A 88 -10.53 4.76 4.44
N LEU A 89 -11.62 4.50 3.72
CA LEU A 89 -12.68 5.49 3.47
C LEU A 89 -13.48 5.82 4.74
N GLU A 90 -13.82 4.82 5.56
CA GLU A 90 -14.52 5.00 6.83
C GLU A 90 -13.67 5.78 7.83
N PHE A 91 -12.38 5.45 7.94
CA PHE A 91 -11.43 6.24 8.73
C PHE A 91 -11.44 7.71 8.27
N TYR A 92 -11.29 7.96 6.97
CA TYR A 92 -11.30 9.31 6.42
C TYR A 92 -12.61 10.06 6.68
N ASN A 93 -13.75 9.38 6.51
CA ASN A 93 -15.06 9.98 6.74
C ASN A 93 -15.34 10.23 8.23
N GLY A 94 -14.69 9.49 9.12
CA GLY A 94 -14.75 9.69 10.56
C GLY A 94 -13.92 10.87 11.07
N LEU A 95 -12.99 11.39 10.25
CA LEU A 95 -12.20 12.57 10.59
C LEU A 95 -13.05 13.84 10.56
N SER A 96 -12.84 14.72 11.54
CA SER A 96 -13.31 16.10 11.51
C SER A 96 -12.72 16.88 10.33
N PRO A 97 -13.35 18.00 9.90
CA PRO A 97 -12.81 18.79 8.79
C PRO A 97 -11.37 19.28 8.98
N PHE A 98 -10.99 19.61 10.23
CA PHE A 98 -9.61 19.96 10.57
C PHE A 98 -8.67 18.76 10.41
N GLU A 99 -9.03 17.60 10.93
CA GLU A 99 -8.22 16.38 10.80
C GLU A 99 -8.09 15.94 9.34
N GLN A 100 -9.14 16.12 8.52
CA GLN A 100 -9.07 15.90 7.08
C GLN A 100 -8.09 16.87 6.40
N TYR A 101 -8.05 18.14 6.82
CA TYR A 101 -7.06 19.10 6.33
C TYR A 101 -5.64 18.64 6.68
N ILE A 102 -5.39 18.26 7.94
CA ILE A 102 -4.09 17.73 8.37
C ILE A 102 -3.73 16.49 7.56
N PHE A 103 -4.62 15.50 7.50
CA PHE A 103 -4.40 14.26 6.78
C PHE A 103 -4.07 14.48 5.30
N ASN A 104 -4.71 15.45 4.64
CA ASN A 104 -4.53 15.67 3.20
C ASN A 104 -3.32 16.53 2.85
N ASN A 105 -2.99 17.53 3.67
CA ASN A 105 -2.04 18.58 3.30
C ASN A 105 -0.77 18.59 4.14
N GLU A 106 -0.85 18.21 5.41
CA GLU A 106 0.24 18.41 6.38
C GLU A 106 0.87 17.10 6.86
N TYR A 107 0.06 16.04 6.95
CA TYR A 107 0.51 14.75 7.46
C TYR A 107 1.45 14.09 6.44
N PRO A 108 2.66 13.67 6.85
CA PRO A 108 3.64 13.14 5.93
C PRO A 108 3.21 11.78 5.38
N LYS A 109 3.35 11.65 4.06
CA LYS A 109 3.07 10.43 3.31
C LYS A 109 4.26 10.13 2.42
N THR A 110 4.51 8.85 2.15
CA THR A 110 5.61 8.43 1.28
C THR A 110 5.18 7.30 0.35
N THR A 111 5.79 7.27 -0.82
CA THR A 111 5.94 6.05 -1.63
C THR A 111 7.31 5.46 -1.34
N GLY A 112 7.63 4.29 -1.90
CA GLY A 112 8.97 3.76 -1.83
C GLY A 112 9.16 2.50 -2.64
N TYR A 113 10.43 2.15 -2.81
CA TYR A 113 10.85 0.88 -3.37
C TYR A 113 12.14 0.43 -2.67
N VAL A 114 12.51 -0.83 -2.89
CA VAL A 114 13.72 -1.42 -2.32
C VAL A 114 14.73 -1.77 -3.39
N THR A 115 16.01 -1.70 -3.05
CA THR A 115 17.12 -2.20 -3.88
C THR A 115 17.87 -3.26 -3.08
N ILE A 116 17.74 -4.52 -3.49
CA ILE A 116 18.54 -5.61 -2.94
C ILE A 116 19.87 -5.64 -3.68
N GLY A 117 20.96 -5.75 -2.94
CA GLY A 117 22.30 -5.71 -3.53
C GLY A 117 22.79 -4.30 -3.86
N ALA A 118 22.18 -3.26 -3.28
CA ALA A 118 22.66 -1.87 -3.40
C ALA A 118 24.15 -1.73 -3.02
N ILE A 119 24.57 -2.49 -2.01
CA ILE A 119 25.97 -2.82 -1.75
C ILE A 119 26.10 -4.32 -1.94
N TYR A 120 26.49 -4.74 -3.14
CA TYR A 120 26.51 -6.15 -3.49
C TYR A 120 27.56 -6.92 -2.68
N GLY A 121 28.80 -6.39 -2.65
CA GLY A 121 29.92 -6.95 -1.90
C GLY A 121 30.83 -7.80 -2.78
N THR A 122 31.45 -8.81 -2.18
CA THR A 122 32.28 -9.81 -2.86
C THR A 122 31.60 -11.16 -2.80
N ASP A 123 31.82 -11.96 -3.83
CA ASP A 123 31.24 -13.28 -3.99
C ASP A 123 32.31 -14.34 -4.16
N ASP A 124 31.99 -15.57 -3.74
CA ASP A 124 32.77 -16.75 -4.10
C ASP A 124 32.62 -17.11 -5.58
N SER A 125 33.46 -18.04 -6.05
CA SER A 125 33.32 -18.57 -7.42
C SER A 125 31.96 -19.25 -7.61
N PRO A 126 31.28 -19.01 -8.74
CA PRO A 126 29.93 -19.53 -8.95
C PRO A 126 29.90 -21.05 -8.98
N THR A 127 28.97 -21.63 -8.23
CA THR A 127 28.66 -23.06 -8.19
C THR A 127 27.29 -23.27 -8.82
N ALA A 128 27.21 -24.04 -9.91
CA ALA A 128 25.98 -24.24 -10.68
C ALA A 128 25.26 -22.93 -11.09
N GLY A 129 26.04 -21.86 -11.30
CA GLY A 129 25.58 -20.52 -11.67
C GLY A 129 25.18 -19.62 -10.49
N TYR A 130 25.19 -20.12 -9.26
CA TYR A 130 24.93 -19.33 -8.05
C TYR A 130 26.24 -18.96 -7.36
N THR A 131 26.34 -17.74 -6.86
CA THR A 131 27.42 -17.35 -5.95
C THR A 131 26.93 -17.30 -4.51
N THR A 132 27.86 -17.53 -3.59
CA THR A 132 27.67 -17.29 -2.15
C THR A 132 28.21 -15.90 -1.82
N PRO A 133 27.37 -14.96 -1.38
CA PRO A 133 27.84 -13.63 -1.01
C PRO A 133 28.54 -13.66 0.34
N THR A 134 29.58 -12.83 0.53
CA THR A 134 30.20 -12.67 1.85
C THR A 134 29.23 -12.11 2.89
N THR A 135 28.26 -11.31 2.44
CA THR A 135 27.20 -10.74 3.26
C THR A 135 25.86 -11.13 2.65
N ALA A 136 25.17 -12.09 3.30
CA ALA A 136 23.84 -12.49 2.90
C ALA A 136 22.86 -11.31 2.96
N GLU A 137 22.04 -11.17 1.93
CA GLU A 137 21.02 -10.13 1.85
C GLU A 137 19.73 -10.69 1.27
N TYR A 138 18.63 -10.58 2.01
CA TYR A 138 17.30 -11.02 1.59
C TYR A 138 16.23 -10.50 2.54
N ILE A 139 14.99 -10.45 2.06
CA ILE A 139 13.79 -10.22 2.89
C ILE A 139 13.12 -11.57 3.12
N GLU A 140 13.08 -12.03 4.37
CA GLU A 140 12.47 -13.30 4.76
C GLU A 140 11.10 -13.08 5.41
N PHE A 141 10.11 -13.87 5.01
CA PHE A 141 8.75 -13.78 5.53
C PHE A 141 8.12 -15.16 5.68
N LYS A 142 7.20 -15.29 6.63
CA LYS A 142 6.58 -16.57 7.01
C LYS A 142 5.11 -16.59 6.60
N GLY A 143 4.64 -17.76 6.18
CA GLY A 143 3.25 -17.93 5.75
C GLY A 143 2.22 -17.95 6.88
N GLY A 144 2.61 -17.89 8.16
CA GLY A 144 1.63 -17.86 9.26
C GLY A 144 0.82 -19.16 9.42
N PRO A 145 -0.37 -19.09 10.07
CA PRO A 145 -1.01 -17.88 10.59
C PRO A 145 -0.19 -17.23 11.71
N HIS A 146 -0.26 -15.90 11.82
CA HIS A 146 0.49 -15.12 12.80
C HIS A 146 -0.37 -14.81 14.03
N SER A 147 0.27 -14.71 15.19
CA SER A 147 -0.43 -14.31 16.41
C SER A 147 -0.91 -12.86 16.28
N GLY A 148 -2.17 -12.60 16.58
CA GLY A 148 -2.75 -11.26 16.50
C GLY A 148 -3.39 -10.90 15.16
N THR A 149 -3.37 -11.78 14.15
CA THR A 149 -4.12 -11.56 12.91
C THR A 149 -5.61 -11.51 13.22
N PHE A 150 -6.25 -10.37 12.96
CA PHE A 150 -7.71 -10.21 13.06
C PHE A 150 -8.34 -10.57 11.72
N PHE A 151 -9.26 -11.55 11.72
CA PHE A 151 -9.94 -11.97 10.51
C PHE A 151 -11.42 -12.30 10.73
N ALA A 152 -12.23 -12.11 9.69
CA ALA A 152 -13.65 -12.43 9.72
C ALA A 152 -13.85 -13.95 9.92
N THR A 153 -14.85 -14.34 10.71
CA THR A 153 -15.15 -15.77 10.91
C THR A 153 -15.58 -16.41 9.58
N GLY A 154 -15.01 -17.57 9.22
CA GLY A 154 -15.32 -18.27 7.96
C GLY A 154 -14.54 -17.78 6.73
N SER A 155 -13.58 -16.87 6.90
CA SER A 155 -12.76 -16.31 5.83
C SER A 155 -11.73 -17.27 5.20
N GLY A 156 -11.58 -18.49 5.73
CA GLY A 156 -10.68 -19.50 5.17
C GLY A 156 -9.19 -19.14 5.26
N LEU A 157 -8.84 -18.22 6.17
CA LEU A 157 -7.51 -17.65 6.27
C LEU A 157 -6.58 -18.62 7.01
N SER A 158 -5.86 -19.40 6.22
CA SER A 158 -4.92 -20.45 6.61
C SER A 158 -3.47 -19.92 6.50
N ASN A 159 -2.59 -20.68 5.84
CA ASN A 159 -1.27 -20.22 5.47
C ASN A 159 -1.39 -19.17 4.35
N ASN A 160 -0.60 -18.10 4.42
CA ASN A 160 -0.55 -16.98 3.48
C ASN A 160 0.28 -17.29 2.22
N LEU A 161 1.05 -18.38 2.22
CA LEU A 161 1.96 -18.79 1.16
C LEU A 161 1.60 -20.13 0.52
N GLU A 162 0.47 -20.73 0.86
CA GLU A 162 0.01 -21.96 0.17
C GLU A 162 -0.19 -21.68 -1.33
N PHE A 163 0.14 -22.67 -2.16
CA PHE A 163 0.03 -22.56 -3.62
C PHE A 163 -0.23 -23.92 -4.25
N GLY A 164 -0.69 -23.91 -5.50
CA GLY A 164 -0.89 -25.13 -6.29
C GLY A 164 -2.27 -25.73 -6.10
N GLY A 165 -2.45 -26.98 -6.56
CA GLY A 165 -3.75 -27.64 -6.52
C GLY A 165 -4.83 -26.88 -7.32
N VAL A 166 -6.06 -26.88 -6.80
CA VAL A 166 -7.17 -26.10 -7.39
C VAL A 166 -7.05 -24.60 -7.09
N SER A 167 -6.35 -24.24 -6.03
CA SER A 167 -6.18 -22.86 -5.59
C SER A 167 -5.26 -22.09 -6.52
N GLY A 168 -4.23 -22.71 -7.11
CA GLY A 168 -3.26 -22.01 -7.97
C GLY A 168 -2.43 -21.00 -7.19
N SER A 169 -1.91 -19.98 -7.87
CA SER A 169 -1.24 -18.82 -7.26
C SER A 169 -0.92 -17.72 -8.29
N THR A 170 -0.68 -16.50 -7.84
CA THR A 170 -0.11 -15.43 -8.67
C THR A 170 1.01 -14.70 -7.91
N VAL A 171 2.10 -14.39 -8.62
CA VAL A 171 3.18 -13.53 -8.12
C VAL A 171 3.24 -12.29 -9.01
N GLU A 172 3.22 -11.10 -8.40
CA GLU A 172 3.37 -9.82 -9.10
C GLU A 172 4.45 -8.98 -8.44
N PHE A 173 5.21 -8.22 -9.22
CA PHE A 173 6.16 -7.22 -8.71
C PHE A 173 6.60 -6.29 -9.84
N TYR A 174 6.96 -5.07 -9.47
CA TYR A 174 7.80 -4.22 -10.31
C TYR A 174 9.26 -4.63 -10.15
N TYR A 175 9.98 -4.62 -11.26
CA TYR A 175 11.39 -5.01 -11.33
C TYR A 175 12.18 -3.96 -12.10
N ASN A 176 13.36 -3.63 -11.58
CA ASN A 176 14.33 -2.78 -12.27
C ASN A 176 15.75 -3.29 -12.01
N LYS A 177 16.46 -3.57 -13.10
CA LYS A 177 17.89 -3.91 -13.07
C LYS A 177 18.59 -3.14 -14.17
N ALA A 178 19.69 -2.47 -13.83
CA ALA A 178 20.46 -1.67 -14.77
C ALA A 178 21.11 -2.53 -15.85
N GLU A 179 21.82 -3.57 -15.43
CA GLU A 179 22.54 -4.50 -16.30
C GLU A 179 22.80 -5.83 -15.60
N PHE A 180 23.09 -6.87 -16.37
CA PHE A 180 23.56 -8.16 -15.86
C PHE A 180 25.08 -8.22 -15.96
N ASP A 181 25.76 -8.16 -14.82
CA ASP A 181 27.21 -8.27 -14.73
C ASP A 181 27.62 -9.39 -13.78
N SER A 182 27.95 -10.55 -14.37
CA SER A 182 28.40 -11.74 -13.64
C SER A 182 29.78 -11.61 -12.99
N SER A 183 30.49 -10.49 -13.21
CA SER A 183 31.76 -10.20 -12.54
C SER A 183 31.58 -9.48 -11.19
N THR A 184 30.43 -8.83 -11.01
CA THR A 184 30.10 -8.05 -9.79
C THR A 184 28.86 -8.57 -9.07
N SER A 185 28.11 -9.49 -9.69
CA SER A 185 26.92 -10.11 -9.12
C SER A 185 26.81 -11.59 -9.50
N SER A 186 25.99 -12.34 -8.76
CA SER A 186 25.68 -13.74 -9.04
C SER A 186 25.18 -13.92 -10.48
N PRO A 187 25.71 -14.90 -11.25
CA PRO A 187 25.19 -15.17 -12.59
C PRO A 187 23.70 -15.53 -12.59
N ILE A 188 23.24 -16.27 -11.58
CA ILE A 188 21.83 -16.54 -11.32
C ILE A 188 21.40 -15.76 -10.08
N GLU A 189 20.39 -14.91 -10.22
CA GLU A 189 19.85 -14.09 -9.14
C GLU A 189 18.43 -14.52 -8.80
N VAL A 190 18.11 -14.60 -7.51
CA VAL A 190 16.81 -15.07 -7.04
C VAL A 190 15.91 -13.91 -6.67
N VAL A 191 14.80 -13.77 -7.38
CA VAL A 191 13.79 -12.76 -7.05
C VAL A 191 12.92 -13.26 -5.90
N LEU A 192 12.43 -14.49 -5.99
CA LEU A 192 11.55 -15.10 -4.99
C LEU A 192 11.90 -16.59 -4.82
N ASP A 193 11.93 -17.06 -3.58
CA ASP A 193 11.99 -18.49 -3.26
C ASP A 193 11.09 -18.82 -2.07
N ILE A 194 10.03 -19.60 -2.30
CA ILE A 194 9.09 -20.08 -1.29
C ILE A 194 9.28 -21.59 -1.14
N TRP A 195 9.52 -22.04 0.08
CA TRP A 195 9.79 -23.44 0.39
C TRP A 195 9.08 -23.89 1.67
N ASN A 196 8.57 -25.12 1.67
CA ASN A 196 7.82 -25.68 2.80
C ASN A 196 8.67 -26.38 3.87
N GLY A 197 10.00 -26.33 3.76
CA GLY A 197 10.92 -26.95 4.72
C GLY A 197 11.19 -28.45 4.46
N VAL A 198 10.62 -29.02 3.41
CA VAL A 198 10.76 -30.45 3.10
C VAL A 198 11.88 -30.70 2.08
N ALA A 199 12.65 -31.78 2.23
CA ALA A 199 13.72 -32.15 1.30
C ALA A 199 13.18 -32.49 -0.11
N SER A 200 13.93 -32.15 -1.17
CA SER A 200 13.48 -32.28 -2.56
C SER A 200 13.20 -33.71 -3.04
N GLY A 201 13.72 -34.72 -2.35
CA GLY A 201 13.42 -36.13 -2.64
C GLY A 201 12.11 -36.65 -2.02
N SER A 202 11.42 -35.84 -1.21
CA SER A 202 10.17 -36.24 -0.56
C SER A 202 8.95 -36.02 -1.45
N HIS A 203 7.94 -36.87 -1.30
CA HIS A 203 6.61 -36.67 -1.85
C HIS A 203 5.92 -35.39 -1.32
N ASP A 204 6.29 -34.95 -0.11
CA ASP A 204 5.78 -33.74 0.51
C ASP A 204 6.56 -32.47 0.11
N TYR A 205 7.54 -32.58 -0.80
CA TYR A 205 8.31 -31.42 -1.24
C TYR A 205 7.42 -30.36 -1.89
N GLY A 206 7.65 -29.09 -1.60
CA GLY A 206 6.94 -28.00 -2.25
C GLY A 206 7.83 -26.78 -2.38
N ARG A 207 7.94 -26.26 -3.61
CA ARG A 207 8.75 -25.07 -3.89
C ARG A 207 8.23 -24.24 -5.06
N LEU A 208 8.24 -22.92 -4.88
CA LEU A 208 8.04 -21.93 -5.93
C LEU A 208 9.25 -21.00 -5.94
N THR A 209 9.97 -20.93 -7.06
CA THR A 209 11.16 -20.07 -7.21
C THR A 209 11.08 -19.30 -8.52
N ILE A 210 11.40 -18.01 -8.49
CA ILE A 210 11.54 -17.13 -9.66
C ILE A 210 12.95 -16.55 -9.65
N GLU A 211 13.68 -16.76 -10.73
CA GLU A 211 15.10 -16.41 -10.85
C GLU A 211 15.37 -15.73 -12.21
N THR A 212 16.50 -15.06 -12.32
CA THR A 212 17.08 -14.58 -13.59
C THR A 212 18.44 -15.22 -13.82
N ASP A 213 18.91 -15.26 -15.07
CA ASP A 213 20.22 -15.79 -15.43
C ASP A 213 20.91 -14.82 -16.39
N SER A 214 22.08 -14.31 -16.02
CA SER A 214 22.91 -13.44 -16.87
C SER A 214 23.32 -14.09 -18.19
N GLY A 215 23.40 -15.43 -18.26
CA GLY A 215 23.62 -16.18 -19.50
C GLY A 215 22.45 -16.14 -20.47
N SER A 216 21.26 -15.73 -20.02
CA SER A 216 20.05 -15.53 -20.82
C SER A 216 19.19 -14.44 -20.18
N ALA A 217 19.71 -13.21 -20.19
CA ALA A 217 19.13 -12.00 -19.59
C ALA A 217 17.84 -11.48 -20.28
N ASP A 218 17.13 -12.38 -20.96
CA ASP A 218 15.96 -12.12 -21.79
C ASP A 218 14.72 -12.90 -21.34
N ARG A 219 14.79 -13.53 -20.16
CA ARG A 219 13.74 -14.35 -19.56
C ARG A 219 13.95 -14.55 -18.07
N PHE A 220 12.87 -14.93 -17.38
CA PHE A 220 12.91 -15.48 -16.02
C PHE A 220 12.94 -17.00 -16.06
N TYR A 221 13.40 -17.61 -14.96
CA TYR A 221 13.38 -19.05 -14.73
C TYR A 221 12.47 -19.35 -13.55
N VAL A 222 11.50 -20.23 -13.78
CA VAL A 222 10.46 -20.53 -12.79
C VAL A 222 10.47 -22.01 -12.42
N SER A 223 10.56 -22.29 -11.13
CA SER A 223 10.31 -23.61 -10.56
C SER A 223 8.98 -23.57 -9.82
N TYR A 224 8.09 -24.52 -10.07
CA TYR A 224 6.79 -24.63 -9.41
C TYR A 224 6.47 -26.11 -9.23
N GLN A 225 6.67 -26.62 -8.01
CA GLN A 225 6.80 -28.06 -7.75
C GLN A 225 5.99 -28.51 -6.53
N SER A 226 5.44 -29.72 -6.62
CA SER A 226 4.86 -30.48 -5.50
C SER A 226 5.24 -31.95 -5.66
N GLY A 227 5.99 -32.50 -4.71
CA GLY A 227 6.62 -33.82 -4.82
C GLY A 227 7.49 -33.91 -6.07
N SER A 228 7.24 -34.94 -6.90
CA SER A 228 7.90 -35.14 -8.19
C SER A 228 7.20 -34.45 -9.37
N SER A 229 6.10 -33.73 -9.13
CA SER A 229 5.31 -33.06 -10.16
C SER A 229 5.65 -31.57 -10.29
N GLY A 230 5.35 -31.01 -11.44
CA GLY A 230 5.49 -29.59 -11.75
C GLY A 230 6.62 -29.32 -12.74
N VAL A 231 7.23 -28.15 -12.62
CA VAL A 231 8.34 -27.73 -13.47
C VAL A 231 9.50 -27.22 -12.63
N PHE A 232 10.72 -27.44 -13.13
CA PHE A 232 11.95 -26.96 -12.54
C PHE A 232 12.68 -26.08 -13.55
N LYS A 233 12.98 -24.84 -13.15
CA LYS A 233 13.67 -23.81 -13.97
C LYS A 233 13.14 -23.70 -15.41
N ALA A 234 11.83 -23.59 -15.56
CA ALA A 234 11.20 -23.31 -16.84
C ALA A 234 11.58 -21.90 -17.32
N SER A 235 11.98 -21.77 -18.58
CA SER A 235 12.20 -20.47 -19.22
C SER A 235 10.88 -19.75 -19.48
N ILE A 236 10.71 -18.53 -18.97
CA ILE A 236 9.50 -17.72 -19.07
C ILE A 236 9.86 -16.28 -19.48
N PRO A 237 9.54 -15.82 -20.71
CA PRO A 237 8.85 -16.56 -21.77
C PRO A 237 9.71 -17.70 -22.34
N THR A 238 9.07 -18.69 -22.96
CA THR A 238 9.75 -19.92 -23.41
C THR A 238 10.81 -19.65 -24.48
N ALA A 239 10.55 -18.70 -25.38
CA ALA A 239 11.49 -18.29 -26.42
C ALA A 239 12.52 -17.24 -25.95
N GLY A 240 12.26 -16.58 -24.82
CA GLY A 240 12.96 -15.36 -24.41
C GLY A 240 12.63 -14.15 -25.29
N GLY A 241 13.61 -13.27 -25.47
CA GLY A 241 13.51 -12.05 -26.27
C GLY A 241 13.07 -10.80 -25.50
N TRP A 242 13.11 -10.80 -24.18
CA TRP A 242 12.93 -9.59 -23.36
C TRP A 242 14.25 -8.88 -23.08
N THR A 243 14.16 -7.67 -22.53
CA THR A 243 15.32 -6.91 -22.04
C THR A 243 15.12 -6.64 -20.55
N LEU A 244 15.62 -7.54 -19.70
CA LEU A 244 15.46 -7.41 -18.24
C LEU A 244 16.48 -6.45 -17.59
N GLY A 245 17.58 -6.14 -18.29
CA GLY A 245 18.69 -5.31 -17.81
C GLY A 245 18.76 -3.99 -18.56
N SER A 246 17.72 -3.17 -18.46
CA SER A 246 17.60 -1.88 -19.17
C SER A 246 17.67 -0.67 -18.25
N GLY A 247 17.67 -0.88 -16.93
CA GLY A 247 17.48 0.18 -15.92
C GLY A 247 16.09 0.80 -15.91
N SER A 248 15.13 0.22 -16.66
CA SER A 248 13.73 0.65 -16.67
C SER A 248 12.89 -0.18 -15.70
N TRP A 249 11.81 0.42 -15.21
CA TRP A 249 10.83 -0.26 -14.37
C TRP A 249 9.77 -0.94 -15.24
N ASP A 250 9.59 -2.23 -15.04
CA ASP A 250 8.53 -3.02 -15.66
C ASP A 250 7.82 -3.87 -14.61
N HIS A 251 6.50 -3.98 -14.72
CA HIS A 251 5.68 -4.83 -13.86
C HIS A 251 5.55 -6.23 -14.47
N TYR A 252 5.89 -7.26 -13.71
CA TYR A 252 5.74 -8.65 -14.12
C TYR A 252 4.70 -9.39 -13.27
N ALA A 253 3.84 -10.17 -13.91
CA ALA A 253 2.92 -11.08 -13.21
C ALA A 253 3.01 -12.50 -13.77
N PHE A 254 3.17 -13.47 -12.87
CA PHE A 254 3.18 -14.90 -13.13
C PHE A 254 1.94 -15.53 -12.53
N VAL A 255 1.05 -16.05 -13.36
CA VAL A 255 -0.19 -16.71 -12.93
C VAL A 255 -0.04 -18.22 -13.12
N PHE A 256 -0.23 -18.96 -12.04
CA PHE A 256 -0.11 -20.41 -11.99
C PHE A 256 -1.49 -21.03 -11.75
N SER A 257 -1.91 -21.93 -12.64
CA SER A 257 -3.16 -22.66 -12.47
C SER A 257 -3.07 -24.06 -13.07
N ASN A 258 -3.71 -25.04 -12.44
CA ASN A 258 -3.83 -26.37 -13.04
C ASN A 258 -4.84 -26.34 -14.20
N SER A 259 -4.42 -26.80 -15.37
CA SER A 259 -5.23 -26.95 -16.58
C SER A 259 -5.21 -28.42 -17.01
N GLY A 260 -6.24 -29.16 -16.61
CA GLY A 260 -6.31 -30.61 -16.80
C GLY A 260 -5.18 -31.33 -16.06
N VAL A 261 -4.30 -32.00 -16.81
CA VAL A 261 -3.17 -32.79 -16.28
C VAL A 261 -1.85 -32.01 -16.21
N SER A 262 -1.85 -30.70 -16.48
CA SER A 262 -0.66 -29.85 -16.47
C SER A 262 -0.90 -28.59 -15.66
N THR A 263 0.12 -28.06 -14.98
CA THR A 263 0.08 -26.67 -14.55
C THR A 263 0.37 -25.76 -15.76
N SER A 264 -0.44 -24.72 -15.91
CA SER A 264 -0.30 -23.63 -16.85
C SER A 264 0.32 -22.42 -16.16
N ILE A 265 1.28 -21.78 -16.83
CA ILE A 265 1.85 -20.49 -16.43
C ILE A 265 1.43 -19.45 -17.47
N ASN A 266 0.83 -18.34 -17.02
CA ASN A 266 0.61 -17.15 -17.84
C ASN A 266 1.53 -16.03 -17.35
N LEU A 267 2.07 -15.29 -18.31
CA LEU A 267 3.01 -14.21 -18.09
C LEU A 267 2.42 -12.90 -18.61
N TYR A 268 2.42 -11.88 -17.76
CA TYR A 268 2.01 -10.53 -18.10
C TYR A 268 3.17 -9.57 -17.82
N GLU A 269 3.30 -8.57 -18.68
CA GLU A 269 4.21 -7.43 -18.48
C GLU A 269 3.39 -6.14 -18.68
N ASN A 270 3.47 -5.22 -17.72
CA ASN A 270 2.76 -3.94 -17.73
C ASN A 270 1.26 -4.10 -18.07
N GLY A 271 0.61 -5.06 -17.39
CA GLY A 271 -0.81 -5.39 -17.57
C GLY A 271 -1.16 -6.15 -18.85
N THR A 272 -0.21 -6.36 -19.76
CA THR A 272 -0.46 -7.02 -21.05
C THR A 272 0.00 -8.47 -21.02
N CYS A 273 -0.86 -9.40 -21.44
CA CYS A 273 -0.48 -10.80 -21.58
C CYS A 273 0.60 -10.96 -22.65
N LYS A 274 1.74 -11.53 -22.29
CA LYS A 274 2.87 -11.76 -23.20
C LYS A 274 2.97 -13.19 -23.66
N GLN A 275 2.65 -14.13 -22.78
CA GLN A 275 2.53 -15.54 -23.12
C GLN A 275 1.51 -16.19 -22.19
N ASN A 276 0.63 -17.02 -22.75
CA ASN A 276 -0.34 -17.79 -21.98
C ASN A 276 -0.12 -19.29 -22.21
N ASN A 277 -0.69 -20.10 -21.33
CA ASN A 277 -0.73 -21.55 -21.44
C ASN A 277 0.66 -22.18 -21.60
N ILE A 278 1.66 -21.70 -20.85
CA ILE A 278 2.96 -22.37 -20.77
C ILE A 278 2.76 -23.62 -19.92
N LEU A 279 2.61 -24.76 -20.58
CA LEU A 279 2.31 -26.03 -19.92
C LEU A 279 3.58 -26.67 -19.37
N THR A 280 3.55 -26.99 -18.08
CA THR A 280 4.62 -27.65 -17.33
C THR A 280 4.70 -29.17 -17.56
N GLY A 281 3.69 -29.75 -18.21
CA GLY A 281 3.60 -31.20 -18.50
C GLY A 281 3.02 -32.06 -17.37
N SER A 282 2.89 -31.54 -16.15
CA SER A 282 2.22 -32.22 -15.03
C SER A 282 1.52 -31.22 -14.11
N SER A 283 0.39 -31.59 -13.51
CA SER A 283 -0.28 -30.77 -12.49
C SER A 283 0.36 -30.98 -11.13
N ILE A 284 0.43 -29.92 -10.34
CA ILE A 284 0.93 -30.01 -8.96
C ILE A 284 -0.22 -30.08 -7.95
N ASN A 285 -0.01 -30.80 -6.86
CA ASN A 285 -0.93 -30.79 -5.72
C ASN A 285 -0.80 -29.49 -4.92
N LEU A 286 -1.74 -29.24 -4.01
CA LEU A 286 -1.67 -28.12 -3.08
C LEU A 286 -0.45 -28.28 -2.16
N VAL A 287 0.43 -27.29 -2.15
CA VAL A 287 1.56 -27.19 -1.23
C VAL A 287 1.13 -26.41 0.00
N THR A 288 1.30 -27.05 1.16
CA THR A 288 0.99 -26.49 2.48
C THR A 288 2.14 -26.77 3.46
N GLY A 289 1.95 -26.45 4.74
CA GLY A 289 2.94 -26.67 5.81
C GLY A 289 3.57 -25.38 6.30
N SER A 290 4.79 -25.45 6.83
CA SER A 290 5.53 -24.29 7.38
C SER A 290 6.28 -23.55 6.28
N LEU A 291 5.54 -22.92 5.36
CA LEU A 291 6.09 -22.18 4.24
C LEU A 291 6.81 -20.91 4.69
N ILE A 292 8.04 -20.73 4.19
CA ILE A 292 8.85 -19.54 4.38
C ILE A 292 9.31 -19.06 3.00
N GLY A 293 9.09 -17.78 2.73
CA GLY A 293 9.54 -17.09 1.53
C GLY A 293 10.81 -16.26 1.79
N ARG A 294 11.64 -16.14 0.76
CA ARG A 294 12.67 -15.11 0.66
C ARG A 294 12.50 -14.35 -0.65
N ILE A 295 12.62 -13.04 -0.56
CA ILE A 295 12.88 -12.17 -1.71
C ILE A 295 14.38 -11.87 -1.71
N GLY A 296 15.04 -12.07 -2.84
CA GLY A 296 16.42 -11.66 -3.04
C GLY A 296 17.51 -12.73 -2.85
N ALA A 297 17.19 -13.95 -2.39
CA ALA A 297 18.16 -15.05 -2.28
C ALA A 297 17.46 -16.40 -2.08
N LEU A 298 18.20 -17.50 -2.28
CA LEU A 298 17.69 -18.85 -2.05
C LEU A 298 17.34 -19.13 -0.57
N ARG A 299 16.26 -19.89 -0.35
CA ARG A 299 15.89 -20.48 0.94
C ARG A 299 16.74 -21.70 1.29
N THR A 300 17.15 -22.45 0.29
CA THR A 300 17.92 -23.70 0.41
C THR A 300 18.51 -24.07 -0.94
N THR A 301 19.40 -25.06 -0.98
CA THR A 301 19.95 -25.62 -2.22
C THR A 301 18.82 -25.87 -3.24
N PRO A 302 18.95 -25.45 -4.51
CA PRO A 302 17.98 -25.76 -5.55
C PRO A 302 17.72 -27.26 -5.57
N GLY A 303 16.44 -27.64 -5.49
CA GLY A 303 16.04 -29.03 -5.40
C GLY A 303 15.73 -29.59 -6.77
N PRO A 304 16.57 -30.46 -7.35
CA PRO A 304 16.17 -31.22 -8.52
C PRO A 304 15.51 -32.53 -8.10
N ILE A 305 14.88 -33.16 -9.09
CA ILE A 305 14.61 -34.62 -9.14
C ILE A 305 15.93 -35.41 -9.40
N GLN A 306 17.08 -34.73 -9.59
CA GLN A 306 18.37 -35.31 -10.00
C GLN A 306 19.50 -35.04 -8.99
N PRO A 307 19.91 -36.02 -8.17
CA PRO A 307 20.98 -35.84 -7.17
C PRO A 307 22.30 -35.35 -7.78
N GLY A 308 22.90 -34.31 -7.20
CA GLY A 308 24.30 -33.90 -7.45
C GLY A 308 24.54 -32.61 -8.26
N SER A 309 23.55 -32.11 -9.01
CA SER A 309 23.75 -30.93 -9.89
C SER A 309 23.98 -29.60 -9.17
N TYR A 310 23.62 -29.51 -7.89
CA TYR A 310 23.70 -28.28 -7.07
C TYR A 310 24.52 -28.49 -5.79
N SER A 311 25.43 -29.47 -5.79
CA SER A 311 26.34 -29.70 -4.67
C SER A 311 27.18 -28.44 -4.42
N GLY A 312 27.11 -27.90 -3.21
CA GLY A 312 27.83 -26.68 -2.82
C GLY A 312 26.98 -25.40 -2.88
N VAL A 313 25.78 -25.44 -3.47
CA VAL A 313 24.82 -24.32 -3.39
C VAL A 313 24.06 -24.41 -2.06
N ALA A 314 23.88 -23.29 -1.37
CA ALA A 314 23.31 -23.21 -0.03
C ALA A 314 22.21 -22.14 0.10
N ALA A 315 21.61 -22.06 1.29
CA ALA A 315 20.67 -20.99 1.63
C ALA A 315 21.39 -19.64 1.67
N GLY A 316 20.83 -18.62 1.02
CA GLY A 316 21.44 -17.29 0.90
C GLY A 316 22.22 -17.06 -0.39
N ASP A 317 22.48 -18.10 -1.17
CA ASP A 317 23.12 -17.98 -2.48
C ASP A 317 22.18 -17.35 -3.52
N GLY A 318 22.77 -16.84 -4.61
CA GLY A 318 22.01 -16.21 -5.69
C GLY A 318 21.44 -14.86 -5.30
N LYS A 319 22.21 -14.08 -4.52
CA LYS A 319 21.82 -12.75 -4.05
C LYS A 319 21.39 -11.86 -5.23
N LEU A 320 20.23 -11.25 -5.11
CA LEU A 320 19.67 -10.35 -6.11
C LEU A 320 20.43 -9.03 -6.17
N SER A 321 20.61 -8.49 -7.38
CA SER A 321 21.08 -7.13 -7.63
C SER A 321 20.06 -6.40 -8.49
N ALA A 322 18.95 -6.01 -7.87
CA ALA A 322 17.82 -5.36 -8.54
C ALA A 322 16.97 -4.57 -7.55
N SER A 323 16.21 -3.63 -8.09
CA SER A 323 15.18 -2.92 -7.34
C SER A 323 13.82 -3.57 -7.55
N LEU A 324 13.03 -3.63 -6.47
CA LEU A 324 11.69 -4.20 -6.44
C LEU A 324 10.72 -3.20 -5.81
N ASP A 325 9.50 -3.19 -6.33
CA ASP A 325 8.38 -2.39 -5.83
C ASP A 325 7.08 -3.21 -5.97
N GLU A 326 6.05 -2.90 -5.20
CA GLU A 326 4.70 -3.47 -5.31
C GLU A 326 4.68 -5.02 -5.39
N PHE A 327 5.45 -5.69 -4.52
CA PHE A 327 5.50 -7.15 -4.48
C PHE A 327 4.22 -7.74 -3.91
N ARG A 328 3.55 -8.62 -4.67
CA ARG A 328 2.28 -9.25 -4.30
C ARG A 328 2.38 -10.77 -4.48
N PHE A 329 1.87 -11.49 -3.49
CA PHE A 329 1.63 -12.93 -3.59
C PHE A 329 0.16 -13.21 -3.36
N TRP A 330 -0.48 -13.81 -4.36
CA TRP A 330 -1.86 -14.28 -4.29
C TRP A 330 -1.91 -15.81 -4.23
N LYS A 331 -2.77 -16.31 -3.37
CA LYS A 331 -3.13 -17.73 -3.21
C LYS A 331 -4.14 -18.23 -4.25
N GLU A 332 -4.40 -17.41 -5.26
CA GLU A 332 -5.35 -17.65 -6.33
C GLU A 332 -4.79 -17.15 -7.66
N PRO A 333 -5.17 -17.77 -8.81
CA PRO A 333 -4.80 -17.28 -10.11
C PRO A 333 -5.60 -16.01 -10.45
N ARG A 334 -4.92 -14.87 -10.55
CA ARG A 334 -5.51 -13.63 -11.02
C ARG A 334 -5.83 -13.70 -12.51
N THR A 335 -6.97 -13.15 -12.88
CA THR A 335 -7.40 -13.06 -14.28
C THR A 335 -6.64 -11.98 -15.04
N ALA A 336 -6.62 -12.07 -16.37
CA ALA A 336 -6.03 -11.04 -17.23
C ALA A 336 -6.65 -9.65 -17.00
N GLU A 337 -7.95 -9.60 -16.69
CA GLU A 337 -8.66 -8.36 -16.40
C GLU A 337 -8.20 -7.76 -15.07
N GLU A 338 -8.11 -8.57 -14.03
CA GLU A 338 -7.65 -8.12 -12.71
C GLU A 338 -6.21 -7.59 -12.74
N ILE A 339 -5.30 -8.27 -13.46
CA ILE A 339 -3.93 -7.80 -13.64
C ILE A 339 -3.91 -6.52 -14.47
N GLY A 340 -4.62 -6.49 -15.60
CA GLY A 340 -4.69 -5.34 -16.49
C GLY A 340 -5.26 -4.07 -15.83
N ARG A 341 -6.12 -4.23 -14.82
CA ARG A 341 -6.71 -3.12 -14.05
C ARG A 341 -5.84 -2.63 -12.90
N ASN A 342 -5.03 -3.50 -12.28
CA ASN A 342 -4.37 -3.19 -10.99
C ASN A 342 -2.83 -3.18 -11.06
N TRP A 343 -2.21 -3.41 -12.21
CA TRP A 343 -0.74 -3.40 -12.31
C TRP A 343 -0.13 -2.00 -12.08
N TYR A 344 -0.86 -0.92 -12.37
CA TYR A 344 -0.37 0.47 -12.29
C TYR A 344 -0.83 1.21 -11.03
N MET A 345 -1.43 0.51 -10.07
CA MET A 345 -1.95 1.10 -8.84
C MET A 345 -1.89 0.11 -7.69
N GLY A 346 -1.77 0.60 -6.46
CA GLY A 346 -1.85 -0.25 -5.28
C GLY A 346 -3.21 -0.93 -5.14
N VAL A 347 -3.21 -2.14 -4.57
CA VAL A 347 -4.41 -2.84 -4.11
C VAL A 347 -4.61 -2.61 -2.62
N ASN A 348 -5.77 -2.97 -2.05
CA ASN A 348 -5.96 -2.93 -0.60
C ASN A 348 -6.07 -4.35 -0.02
N GLY A 349 -5.65 -4.47 1.23
CA GLY A 349 -5.87 -5.66 2.04
C GLY A 349 -7.29 -5.70 2.60
N GLY A 350 -7.42 -6.19 3.83
CA GLY A 350 -8.69 -6.35 4.52
C GLY A 350 -9.01 -7.82 4.78
N ALA A 351 -8.73 -8.29 6.00
CA ALA A 351 -9.02 -9.66 6.44
C ALA A 351 -10.20 -9.75 7.41
N ASN A 352 -10.61 -8.63 8.02
CA ASN A 352 -11.42 -8.56 9.24
C ASN A 352 -12.92 -8.27 9.03
N THR A 353 -13.28 -7.45 8.05
CA THR A 353 -14.61 -6.82 7.96
C THR A 353 -15.38 -7.19 6.70
N THR A 354 -14.68 -7.47 5.60
CA THR A 354 -15.22 -8.04 4.36
C THR A 354 -14.24 -9.06 3.78
N ILE A 355 -14.74 -10.11 3.11
CA ILE A 355 -13.89 -11.13 2.44
C ILE A 355 -13.52 -10.61 1.05
N ASN A 356 -12.82 -9.48 0.99
CA ASN A 356 -12.34 -8.90 -0.26
C ASN A 356 -10.84 -9.16 -0.37
N ASN A 357 -10.35 -9.47 -1.57
CA ASN A 357 -8.95 -9.84 -1.78
C ASN A 357 -8.45 -10.92 -0.79
N SER A 358 -9.33 -11.85 -0.38
CA SER A 358 -8.99 -12.90 0.59
C SER A 358 -7.89 -13.85 0.08
N GLY A 359 -7.68 -13.90 -1.23
CA GLY A 359 -6.55 -14.56 -1.87
C GLY A 359 -5.22 -13.82 -1.72
N LEU A 360 -5.19 -12.54 -1.32
CA LEU A 360 -3.95 -11.79 -1.09
C LEU A 360 -3.26 -12.33 0.18
N GLY A 361 -2.12 -12.96 -0.04
CA GLY A 361 -1.32 -13.61 1.00
C GLY A 361 -0.21 -12.71 1.54
N ILE A 362 0.51 -12.03 0.66
CA ILE A 362 1.56 -11.07 1.01
C ILE A 362 1.42 -9.85 0.12
N TYR A 363 1.61 -8.66 0.70
CA TYR A 363 1.74 -7.44 -0.09
C TYR A 363 2.75 -6.49 0.53
N TYR A 364 3.86 -6.25 -0.18
CA TYR A 364 4.89 -5.29 0.20
C TYR A 364 4.95 -4.17 -0.82
N LYS A 365 4.50 -2.99 -0.39
CA LYS A 365 4.61 -1.75 -1.15
C LYS A 365 5.96 -1.07 -1.00
N PHE A 366 6.63 -1.28 0.15
CA PHE A 366 7.84 -0.56 0.54
C PHE A 366 7.64 0.95 0.79
N ASN A 367 6.40 1.37 1.08
CA ASN A 367 5.97 2.75 1.31
C ASN A 367 6.13 3.22 2.78
N GLU A 368 6.99 2.60 3.58
CA GLU A 368 7.13 2.96 5.01
C GLU A 368 8.01 4.18 5.26
N GLY A 369 8.78 4.60 4.25
CA GLY A 369 9.78 5.66 4.36
C GLY A 369 11.11 5.18 4.94
N ILE A 370 11.93 6.11 5.43
CA ILE A 370 13.26 5.84 6.01
C ILE A 370 13.34 6.54 7.36
N THR A 371 13.23 5.76 8.43
CA THR A 371 13.24 6.28 9.81
C THR A 371 14.62 6.68 10.29
N GLN A 372 15.68 6.29 9.58
CA GLN A 372 17.10 6.42 10.00
C GLN A 372 17.46 5.50 11.18
N VAL A 373 16.56 4.59 11.56
CA VAL A 373 16.77 3.60 12.61
C VAL A 373 16.80 2.22 11.95
N SER A 374 17.98 1.63 11.87
CA SER A 374 18.19 0.37 11.12
C SER A 374 17.35 -0.80 11.61
N THR A 375 17.00 -0.86 12.90
CA THR A 375 16.14 -1.90 13.46
C THR A 375 14.66 -1.75 13.12
N THR A 376 14.25 -0.57 12.64
CA THR A 376 12.90 -0.31 12.12
C THR A 376 12.91 -0.45 10.60
N ASP A 377 13.92 0.12 9.94
CA ASP A 377 14.02 0.14 8.48
C ASP A 377 14.33 -1.26 7.89
N ASN A 378 14.86 -2.20 8.69
CA ASN A 378 15.03 -3.59 8.28
C ASN A 378 13.75 -4.44 8.41
N VAL A 379 12.63 -3.85 8.81
CA VAL A 379 11.31 -4.50 8.79
C VAL A 379 10.55 -4.00 7.56
N VAL A 380 9.95 -4.93 6.81
CA VAL A 380 9.07 -4.64 5.68
C VAL A 380 7.63 -4.89 6.12
N LEU A 381 6.79 -3.87 6.06
CA LEU A 381 5.39 -3.96 6.49
C LEU A 381 4.55 -4.71 5.46
N ASP A 382 3.71 -5.61 5.97
CA ASP A 382 2.71 -6.32 5.19
C ASP A 382 1.41 -5.51 5.08
N TYR A 383 1.04 -5.16 3.86
CA TYR A 383 -0.18 -4.43 3.50
C TYR A 383 -1.35 -5.36 3.14
N SER A 384 -1.20 -6.68 3.27
CA SER A 384 -2.24 -7.66 2.97
C SER A 384 -3.17 -7.99 4.15
N SER A 385 -3.00 -7.32 5.30
CA SER A 385 -3.69 -7.58 6.57
C SER A 385 -3.46 -8.97 7.18
N ARG A 386 -2.30 -9.55 6.92
CA ARG A 386 -1.94 -10.88 7.44
C ARG A 386 -0.91 -10.85 8.57
N LEU A 387 -0.33 -9.68 8.83
CA LEU A 387 0.80 -9.49 9.73
C LEU A 387 2.03 -10.33 9.33
N SER A 388 2.19 -10.61 8.03
CA SER A 388 3.34 -11.34 7.50
C SER A 388 4.49 -10.38 7.20
N ASN A 389 4.89 -9.56 8.17
CA ASN A 389 5.98 -8.60 7.98
C ASN A 389 7.29 -9.32 7.59
N GLY A 390 8.02 -8.73 6.65
CA GLY A 390 9.32 -9.22 6.20
C GLY A 390 10.45 -8.78 7.12
N ALA A 391 11.42 -9.65 7.35
CA ALA A 391 12.65 -9.35 8.06
C ALA A 391 13.82 -9.28 7.07
N TRP A 392 14.45 -8.11 6.96
CA TRP A 392 15.54 -7.86 6.04
C TRP A 392 16.89 -8.19 6.67
N THR A 393 17.46 -9.31 6.25
CA THR A 393 18.85 -9.69 6.59
C THR A 393 19.81 -8.97 5.66
N GLY A 394 20.90 -8.42 6.19
CA GLY A 394 21.89 -7.69 5.37
C GLY A 394 21.47 -6.26 5.01
N TYR A 395 20.43 -5.71 5.65
CA TYR A 395 19.98 -4.33 5.44
C TYR A 395 21.12 -3.32 5.64
N SER A 396 21.24 -2.38 4.71
CA SER A 396 22.19 -1.26 4.75
C SER A 396 21.44 0.07 4.70
N THR A 397 21.91 1.07 5.43
CA THR A 397 21.34 2.42 5.38
C THR A 397 21.69 3.17 4.08
N SER A 398 22.54 2.60 3.24
CA SER A 398 23.03 3.23 2.01
C SER A 398 22.43 2.56 0.78
N GLY A 399 21.41 3.20 0.19
CA GLY A 399 20.87 2.86 -1.13
C GLY A 399 19.89 1.69 -1.17
N THR A 400 19.60 1.06 -0.02
CA THR A 400 18.72 -0.12 0.07
C THR A 400 17.23 0.23 0.06
N ARG A 401 16.82 1.33 0.70
CA ARG A 401 15.44 1.87 0.64
C ARG A 401 15.43 3.20 -0.11
N ASN A 402 14.36 3.46 -0.83
CA ASN A 402 14.13 4.70 -1.56
C ASN A 402 12.68 5.19 -1.36
N THR A 403 12.44 6.49 -1.48
CA THR A 403 11.10 7.11 -1.36
C THR A 403 10.47 7.44 -2.71
N GLY A 404 11.03 6.93 -3.82
CA GLY A 404 10.48 7.07 -5.16
C GLY A 404 9.28 6.14 -5.41
N SER A 405 8.85 6.05 -6.66
CA SER A 405 7.71 5.22 -7.08
C SER A 405 8.07 4.51 -8.38
N ALA A 406 8.03 3.18 -8.41
CA ALA A 406 8.21 2.44 -9.66
C ALA A 406 7.08 2.71 -10.65
N ILE A 407 5.85 2.86 -10.16
CA ILE A 407 4.65 3.15 -10.97
C ILE A 407 4.82 4.47 -11.75
N VAL A 408 5.27 5.53 -11.08
CA VAL A 408 5.49 6.83 -11.72
C VAL A 408 6.72 6.77 -12.62
N SER A 409 7.80 6.14 -12.17
CA SER A 409 9.06 6.03 -12.92
C SER A 409 8.93 5.20 -14.20
N SER A 410 8.06 4.18 -14.21
CA SER A 410 7.72 3.39 -15.39
C SER A 410 6.75 4.10 -16.34
N SER A 411 6.30 5.32 -16.00
CA SER A 411 5.23 6.05 -16.71
C SER A 411 3.90 5.29 -16.77
N ALA A 412 3.66 4.35 -15.83
CA ALA A 412 2.40 3.61 -15.76
C ALA A 412 1.24 4.51 -15.29
N ALA A 413 1.54 5.44 -14.37
CA ALA A 413 0.63 6.49 -13.95
C ALA A 413 1.37 7.83 -13.80
N GLY A 414 0.62 8.94 -13.92
CA GLY A 414 1.19 10.29 -13.73
C GLY A 414 1.46 10.66 -12.27
N PHE A 415 0.88 9.92 -11.33
CA PHE A 415 1.12 10.05 -9.90
C PHE A 415 0.78 8.73 -9.19
N GLU A 416 1.34 8.53 -8.01
CA GLU A 416 0.97 7.48 -7.08
C GLU A 416 0.46 8.12 -5.77
N THR A 417 -0.57 7.52 -5.18
CA THR A 417 -1.05 7.97 -3.86
C THR A 417 -0.14 7.41 -2.78
N ALA A 418 0.66 8.28 -2.16
CA ALA A 418 1.55 7.94 -1.06
C ALA A 418 0.77 7.47 0.19
N ASP A 419 1.35 6.52 0.93
CA ASP A 419 0.78 6.01 2.19
C ASP A 419 1.24 6.87 3.39
N PRO A 420 0.36 7.12 4.39
CA PRO A 420 0.74 7.79 5.64
C PRO A 420 1.85 7.07 6.40
N ILE A 421 2.78 7.86 6.95
CA ILE A 421 3.85 7.35 7.80
C ILE A 421 3.29 6.98 9.17
N ILE A 422 3.49 5.73 9.60
CA ILE A 422 2.96 5.22 10.88
C ILE A 422 3.99 5.18 12.02
N TYR A 423 5.25 5.54 11.75
CA TYR A 423 6.31 5.57 12.75
C TYR A 423 6.45 6.96 13.37
N ASP A 424 6.24 7.06 14.69
CA ASP A 424 6.44 8.32 15.44
C ASP A 424 7.92 8.73 15.57
N THR A 425 8.84 7.82 15.28
CA THR A 425 10.28 8.08 15.20
C THR A 425 10.73 8.57 13.82
N HIS A 426 9.85 8.61 12.81
CA HIS A 426 10.24 9.03 11.47
C HIS A 426 10.57 10.54 11.44
N PRO A 427 11.72 10.97 10.87
CA PRO A 427 12.15 12.36 10.93
C PRO A 427 11.11 13.37 10.40
N THR A 428 10.45 13.07 9.27
CA THR A 428 9.42 13.95 8.71
C THR A 428 8.12 13.97 9.54
N TYR A 429 7.80 12.88 10.23
CA TYR A 429 6.68 12.86 11.19
C TYR A 429 6.98 13.78 12.36
N ILE A 430 8.18 13.65 12.94
CA ILE A 430 8.63 14.49 14.05
C ILE A 430 8.63 15.95 13.64
N SER A 431 9.28 16.30 12.51
CA SER A 431 9.36 17.70 12.08
C SER A 431 7.99 18.30 11.80
N SER A 432 7.13 17.63 11.02
CA SER A 432 5.79 18.15 10.70
C SER A 432 4.92 18.31 11.95
N ARG A 433 4.95 17.33 12.86
CA ARG A 433 4.21 17.42 14.13
C ARG A 433 4.73 18.56 14.98
N ASP A 434 6.05 18.66 15.16
CA ASP A 434 6.67 19.62 16.07
C ASP A 434 6.53 21.06 15.54
N ASP A 435 6.63 21.28 14.23
CA ASP A 435 6.43 22.57 13.59
C ASP A 435 4.99 23.08 13.79
N LEU A 436 4.00 22.23 13.50
CA LEU A 436 2.59 22.58 13.68
C LEU A 436 2.20 22.72 15.15
N SER A 437 2.71 21.84 16.02
CA SER A 437 2.50 21.95 17.46
C SER A 437 3.10 23.25 18.00
N SER A 438 4.27 23.65 17.52
CA SER A 438 4.91 24.92 17.89
C SER A 438 4.12 26.13 17.40
N LEU A 439 3.55 26.07 16.18
CA LEU A 439 2.63 27.08 15.65
C LEU A 439 1.40 27.21 16.55
N GLY A 440 0.77 26.08 16.90
CA GLY A 440 -0.36 26.06 17.81
C GLY A 440 -0.04 26.61 19.20
N GLN A 441 1.12 26.27 19.75
CA GLN A 441 1.56 26.78 21.04
C GLN A 441 1.76 28.30 21.04
N GLN A 442 2.34 28.86 19.98
CA GLN A 442 2.50 30.31 19.82
C GLN A 442 1.15 31.03 19.78
N TYR A 443 0.19 30.47 19.04
CA TYR A 443 -1.17 31.00 19.01
C TYR A 443 -1.81 30.98 20.40
N ASP A 444 -1.72 29.85 21.08
CA ASP A 444 -2.34 29.62 22.39
C ASP A 444 -1.87 30.64 23.45
N TYR A 445 -0.59 31.04 23.46
CA TYR A 445 -0.09 32.09 24.37
C TYR A 445 -0.72 33.46 24.18
N THR A 446 -1.22 33.75 22.98
CA THR A 446 -1.87 35.04 22.65
C THR A 446 -3.39 34.95 22.64
N ASN A 447 -3.93 33.74 22.74
CA ASN A 447 -5.37 33.51 22.72
C ASN A 447 -6.01 33.79 24.09
N ASN A 448 -6.41 35.04 24.29
CA ASN A 448 -7.12 35.48 25.51
C ASN A 448 -8.49 34.80 25.72
N SER A 449 -9.01 34.08 24.74
CA SER A 449 -10.29 33.36 24.82
C SER A 449 -10.13 31.88 25.22
N SER A 450 -8.89 31.39 25.36
CA SER A 450 -8.60 30.02 25.78
C SER A 450 -9.19 29.72 27.16
N LEU A 451 -9.97 28.64 27.26
CA LEU A 451 -10.56 28.20 28.53
C LEU A 451 -9.51 27.84 29.57
N TYR A 452 -8.46 27.13 29.15
CA TYR A 452 -7.41 26.67 30.06
C TYR A 452 -6.66 27.85 30.70
N TYR A 453 -6.28 28.84 29.88
CA TYR A 453 -5.55 30.03 30.36
C TYR A 453 -6.42 31.06 31.09
N THR A 454 -7.73 30.83 31.25
CA THR A 454 -8.55 31.63 32.18
C THR A 454 -8.37 31.22 33.64
N MET A 455 -7.74 30.08 33.90
CA MET A 455 -7.53 29.56 35.25
C MET A 455 -6.34 30.24 35.95
N PRO A 456 -6.35 30.34 37.30
CA PRO A 456 -5.20 30.82 38.06
C PRO A 456 -3.91 30.04 37.76
N ALA A 457 -2.78 30.76 37.60
CA ALA A 457 -1.48 30.17 37.25
C ALA A 457 -1.05 29.00 38.17
N TRP A 458 -1.33 29.07 39.47
CA TRP A 458 -1.00 28.00 40.40
C TRP A 458 -1.75 26.68 40.11
N ILE A 459 -2.96 26.75 39.54
CA ILE A 459 -3.71 25.56 39.10
C ILE A 459 -3.08 24.99 37.84
N ILE A 460 -2.76 25.85 36.87
CA ILE A 460 -2.11 25.47 35.61
C ILE A 460 -0.77 24.78 35.90
N GLU A 461 0.11 25.40 36.69
CA GLU A 461 1.40 24.84 37.08
C GLU A 461 1.27 23.50 37.84
N GLN A 462 0.19 23.33 38.61
CA GLN A 462 -0.09 22.09 39.30
C GLN A 462 -0.58 21.00 38.34
N ASP A 463 -1.41 21.34 37.35
CA ASP A 463 -1.94 20.41 36.34
C ASP A 463 -0.83 19.92 35.40
N GLU A 464 0.04 20.83 34.94
CA GLU A 464 1.23 20.53 34.13
C GLU A 464 2.16 19.51 34.82
N ARG A 465 2.25 19.55 36.15
CA ARG A 465 3.04 18.59 36.94
C ARG A 465 2.33 17.28 37.24
N ASN A 466 1.01 17.21 37.04
CA ASN A 466 0.16 16.10 37.46
C ASN A 466 -0.61 15.46 36.29
N GLY A 467 -0.04 15.47 35.08
CA GLY A 467 -0.55 14.70 33.95
C GLY A 467 -1.57 15.42 33.06
N GLU A 468 -1.78 16.72 33.28
CA GLU A 468 -2.53 17.62 32.37
C GLU A 468 -4.00 17.21 32.18
N GLU A 469 -4.63 16.64 33.20
CA GLU A 469 -6.01 16.18 33.13
C GLU A 469 -7.00 17.35 32.98
N LEU A 470 -6.71 18.49 33.61
CA LEU A 470 -7.53 19.69 33.45
C LEU A 470 -7.37 20.27 32.04
N ALA A 471 -6.15 20.30 31.51
CA ALA A 471 -5.90 20.69 30.12
C ALA A 471 -6.70 19.83 29.14
N LYS A 472 -6.68 18.50 29.29
CA LYS A 472 -7.48 17.57 28.46
C LYS A 472 -8.98 17.83 28.57
N LEU A 473 -9.50 18.02 29.79
CA LEU A 473 -10.93 18.31 30.00
C LEU A 473 -11.32 19.63 29.34
N THR A 474 -10.54 20.69 29.55
CA THR A 474 -10.79 21.99 28.92
C THR A 474 -10.66 21.94 27.41
N GLN A 475 -9.79 21.08 26.86
CA GLN A 475 -9.70 20.85 25.43
C GLN A 475 -10.98 20.21 24.87
N ILE A 476 -11.54 19.19 25.53
CA ILE A 476 -12.80 18.56 25.11
C ILE A 476 -13.95 19.56 25.13
N MET A 477 -14.03 20.40 26.17
CA MET A 477 -15.03 21.45 26.25
C MET A 477 -14.80 22.54 25.19
N GLY A 478 -13.54 22.96 25.03
CA GLY A 478 -13.11 23.97 24.08
C GLY A 478 -13.40 23.55 22.65
N SER A 479 -13.15 22.29 22.30
CA SER A 479 -13.38 21.78 20.94
C SER A 479 -14.85 21.78 20.55
N TYR A 480 -15.74 21.48 21.51
CA TYR A 480 -17.18 21.62 21.29
C TYR A 480 -17.58 23.09 21.08
N LEU A 481 -17.06 24.01 21.90
CA LEU A 481 -17.36 25.43 21.77
C LEU A 481 -16.77 26.06 20.51
N ASP A 482 -15.60 25.60 20.06
CA ASP A 482 -14.95 26.02 18.82
C ASP A 482 -15.75 25.58 17.61
N THR A 483 -16.22 24.33 17.63
CA THR A 483 -17.16 23.83 16.62
C THR A 483 -18.42 24.69 16.60
N LEU A 484 -19.04 24.95 17.76
CA LEU A 484 -20.24 25.78 17.85
C LEU A 484 -19.98 27.22 17.37
N TYR A 485 -18.82 27.80 17.69
CA TYR A 485 -18.43 29.14 17.24
C TYR A 485 -18.29 29.20 15.72
N ALA A 486 -17.64 28.20 15.12
CA ALA A 486 -17.51 28.08 13.67
C ALA A 486 -18.89 27.92 12.99
N GLN A 487 -19.78 27.12 13.57
CA GLN A 487 -21.14 26.94 13.07
C GLN A 487 -21.97 28.23 13.12
N VAL A 488 -21.93 28.95 14.25
CA VAL A 488 -22.60 30.25 14.41
C VAL A 488 -22.04 31.29 13.43
N GLY A 489 -20.72 31.35 13.28
CA GLY A 489 -20.05 32.22 12.31
C GLY A 489 -20.48 31.90 10.87
N GLY A 490 -20.56 30.62 10.52
CA GLY A 490 -21.04 30.15 9.23
C GLY A 490 -22.49 30.60 8.93
N VAL A 491 -23.41 30.52 9.91
CA VAL A 491 -24.82 30.95 9.73
C VAL A 491 -24.93 32.43 9.34
N LEU A 492 -24.04 33.29 9.85
CA LEU A 492 -24.03 34.69 9.47
C LEU A 492 -23.70 34.88 7.98
N THR A 493 -22.86 34.01 7.42
CA THR A 493 -22.49 34.04 5.99
C THR A 493 -23.54 33.43 5.07
N VAL A 494 -24.43 32.56 5.58
CA VAL A 494 -25.54 31.98 4.81
C VAL A 494 -26.59 33.04 4.44
N LYS A 495 -26.64 34.18 5.14
CA LYS A 495 -27.55 35.28 4.79
C LYS A 495 -27.20 36.00 3.49
N ASP A 496 -25.98 35.83 2.96
CA ASP A 496 -25.52 36.44 1.69
C ASP A 496 -25.72 35.51 0.48
N VAL A 497 -26.86 34.80 0.40
CA VAL A 497 -27.28 34.18 -0.86
C VAL A 497 -27.77 35.30 -1.78
N SER A 498 -26.86 35.87 -2.58
CA SER A 498 -27.28 36.61 -3.76
C SER A 498 -27.92 35.61 -4.72
N TYR A 499 -29.23 35.67 -4.90
CA TYR A 499 -29.92 34.91 -5.94
C TYR A 499 -29.30 35.26 -7.29
N PRO A 500 -28.63 34.32 -7.98
CA PRO A 500 -28.08 34.61 -9.28
C PRO A 500 -29.23 34.89 -10.26
N THR A 501 -29.22 36.05 -10.90
CA THR A 501 -30.20 36.36 -11.95
C THR A 501 -29.93 35.49 -13.18
N GLY A 502 -30.72 34.42 -13.32
CA GLY A 502 -31.08 33.71 -14.55
C GLY A 502 -29.99 33.06 -15.41
N SER A 503 -28.71 33.23 -15.11
CA SER A 503 -27.62 32.82 -16.01
C SER A 503 -26.38 32.21 -15.33
N VAL A 504 -26.36 32.11 -14.00
CA VAL A 504 -25.31 31.42 -13.26
C VAL A 504 -25.92 30.16 -12.66
N GLN A 505 -25.33 29.01 -13.00
CA GLN A 505 -25.72 27.71 -12.47
C GLN A 505 -25.42 27.70 -10.96
N GLU A 506 -26.41 27.41 -10.13
CA GLU A 506 -26.22 27.33 -8.67
C GLU A 506 -25.20 26.25 -8.31
N SER A 507 -24.47 26.45 -7.21
CA SER A 507 -23.57 25.42 -6.68
C SER A 507 -24.40 24.19 -6.30
N PRO A 508 -24.07 22.97 -6.77
CA PRO A 508 -24.85 21.77 -6.50
C PRO A 508 -25.00 21.38 -5.02
N ASN A 509 -24.31 22.08 -4.10
CA ASN A 509 -24.26 21.78 -2.67
C ASN A 509 -24.90 22.88 -1.80
N ASN A 510 -25.67 23.80 -2.40
CA ASN A 510 -26.34 24.89 -1.68
C ASN A 510 -27.39 24.37 -0.68
N ASP A 511 -28.06 23.26 -1.02
CA ASP A 511 -28.99 22.48 -0.18
C ASP A 511 -28.37 22.07 1.17
N ARG A 512 -27.05 21.87 1.19
CA ARG A 512 -26.31 21.30 2.32
C ARG A 512 -25.55 22.32 3.16
N LEU A 513 -25.59 23.61 2.82
CA LEU A 513 -24.87 24.68 3.54
C LEU A 513 -25.22 24.78 5.03
N LEU A 514 -26.47 24.50 5.39
CA LEU A 514 -26.91 24.49 6.79
C LEU A 514 -26.57 23.15 7.47
N SER A 515 -26.77 22.04 6.77
CA SER A 515 -26.39 20.70 7.26
C SER A 515 -24.90 20.55 7.52
N SER A 516 -24.06 21.25 6.76
CA SER A 516 -22.61 21.20 6.89
C SER A 516 -22.06 21.96 8.08
N LEU A 517 -22.85 22.88 8.65
CA LEU A 517 -22.58 23.53 9.93
C LEU A 517 -23.22 22.73 11.07
N GLY A 518 -23.52 21.45 10.88
CA GLY A 518 -24.06 20.56 11.93
C GLY A 518 -25.51 20.81 12.32
N PHE A 519 -26.28 21.56 11.52
CA PHE A 519 -27.71 21.75 11.76
C PHE A 519 -28.54 20.68 11.04
N GLU A 520 -29.57 20.12 11.69
CA GLU A 520 -30.59 19.36 10.97
C GLU A 520 -31.45 20.34 10.14
N ALA A 521 -31.14 20.44 8.84
CA ALA A 521 -31.94 21.22 7.90
C ALA A 521 -33.06 20.33 7.34
N PRO A 522 -34.35 20.69 7.49
CA PRO A 522 -35.44 19.96 6.85
C PRO A 522 -35.39 20.10 5.33
N ASP A 523 -35.86 19.09 4.60
CA ASP A 523 -35.97 19.01 3.11
C ASP A 523 -36.73 20.18 2.46
N LEU A 524 -37.26 21.13 3.25
CA LEU A 524 -37.96 22.32 2.79
C LEU A 524 -37.10 23.25 1.90
N PHE A 525 -35.77 23.09 1.93
CA PHE A 525 -34.82 23.84 1.10
C PHE A 525 -34.39 23.08 -0.18
N ASP A 526 -34.84 21.84 -0.38
CA ASP A 526 -34.39 20.94 -1.46
C ASP A 526 -35.15 21.14 -2.78
N SER A 527 -36.12 22.08 -2.83
CA SER A 527 -36.85 22.37 -4.05
C SER A 527 -37.34 23.83 -4.12
N VAL A 528 -36.56 24.68 -4.77
CA VAL A 528 -37.12 25.79 -5.56
C VAL A 528 -36.52 25.66 -6.95
N VAL A 529 -37.37 25.28 -7.91
CA VAL A 529 -37.06 25.12 -9.34
C VAL A 529 -36.68 26.45 -9.98
#